data_AF-A0A5U3HUB1-F1
#
_entry.id   AF-A0A5U3HUB1-F1
#
_cell.length_a   1.000
_cell.length_b   1.000
_cell.length_c   1.000
_cell.angle_alpha   90.00
_cell.angle_beta   90.00
_cell.angle_gamma   90.00
#
_symmetry.space_group_name_H-M   'P 1'
#
loop_
_entity.id
_entity.type
_entity.pdbx_description
1 polymer ?
#
loop_
_entity_poly.entity_id
_entity_poly.type
_entity_poly.pdbx_seq_one_letter_code
_entity_poly.pdbx_strand_id
1 'polypeptide(L)'
;MNDEPLRPDPDRLLEQTPPPHRGKLKIFFGACAGVGKTWAMLAQAQRLRAQGLDVVIGVVETHGRKETAALLDGLTILPPKRHSHRGRQIREFDLDAALARRPALILMDELAHSNAPGSRHPKRWQDIEELLEAGIDVFTTVNVQHLESLNDVVSGVTGIQVRETVPDPFFDAADEVVLVDLPPDDLRQRLNEGKVYIAGQAERAIEHFFRKGNLIALRELALRRTADRVDDQMRAWRAHPGEEKVWHTRD
;
A
#
# COMPACT_ATOMS: atom_id res chain seq x y z
N MET A 1 -54.58 10.33 -29.57
CA MET A 1 -53.20 9.80 -29.69
C MET A 1 -52.64 9.85 -28.29
N ASN A 2 -52.46 8.70 -27.64
CA ASN A 2 -51.86 8.64 -26.32
C ASN A 2 -50.35 8.79 -26.49
N ASP A 3 -49.81 9.96 -26.16
CA ASP A 3 -48.38 10.13 -25.93
C ASP A 3 -48.07 9.52 -24.57
N GLU A 4 -47.79 8.21 -24.54
CA GLU A 4 -47.05 7.63 -23.42
C GLU A 4 -45.63 8.21 -23.43
N PRO A 5 -45.16 8.80 -22.31
CA PRO A 5 -43.80 9.32 -22.24
C PRO A 5 -42.83 8.16 -22.47
N LEU A 6 -42.02 8.29 -23.52
CA LEU A 6 -41.01 7.32 -23.93
C LEU A 6 -40.12 6.99 -22.71
N ARG A 7 -40.18 5.74 -22.24
CA ARG A 7 -39.34 5.29 -21.12
C ARG A 7 -37.87 5.51 -21.50
N PRO A 8 -37.09 6.29 -20.72
CA PRO A 8 -35.70 6.52 -21.05
C PRO A 8 -34.92 5.20 -21.06
N ASP A 9 -34.03 5.08 -22.04
CA ASP A 9 -33.17 3.92 -22.25
C ASP A 9 -32.23 3.74 -21.04
N PRO A 10 -32.29 2.60 -20.32
CA PRO A 10 -31.44 2.35 -19.16
C PRO A 10 -29.95 2.40 -19.49
N ASP A 11 -29.54 2.05 -20.70
CA ASP A 11 -28.13 2.10 -21.11
C ASP A 11 -27.65 3.55 -21.23
N ARG A 12 -28.50 4.45 -21.74
CA ARG A 12 -28.21 5.89 -21.77
C ARG A 12 -28.18 6.54 -20.39
N LEU A 13 -28.95 6.02 -19.43
CA LEU A 13 -28.89 6.48 -18.03
C LEU A 13 -27.60 6.01 -17.34
N LEU A 14 -27.11 4.81 -17.67
CA LEU A 14 -25.82 4.31 -17.20
C LEU A 14 -24.64 5.09 -17.78
N GLU A 15 -24.68 5.45 -19.07
CA GLU A 15 -23.68 6.31 -19.72
C GLU A 15 -23.65 7.74 -19.15
N GLN A 16 -24.77 8.22 -18.61
CA GLN A 16 -24.89 9.55 -17.98
C GLN A 16 -24.46 9.55 -16.51
N THR A 17 -24.24 8.38 -15.92
CA THR A 17 -23.72 8.30 -14.56
C THR A 17 -22.20 8.46 -14.65
N PRO A 18 -21.59 9.49 -14.01
CA PRO A 18 -20.13 9.57 -13.96
C PRO A 18 -19.61 8.25 -13.38
N PRO A 19 -18.52 7.69 -13.92
CA PRO A 19 -17.99 6.43 -13.43
C PRO A 19 -17.79 6.55 -11.91
N PRO A 20 -18.16 5.51 -11.13
CA PRO A 20 -18.02 5.57 -9.68
C PRO A 20 -16.61 6.03 -9.34
N HIS A 21 -16.50 7.02 -8.45
CA HIS A 21 -15.23 7.59 -8.05
C HIS A 21 -14.37 6.48 -7.43
N ARG A 22 -13.35 6.04 -8.17
CA ARG A 22 -12.35 5.10 -7.66
C ARG A 22 -11.59 5.74 -6.51
N GLY A 23 -11.39 5.00 -5.42
CA GLY A 23 -10.57 5.43 -4.30
C GLY A 23 -9.12 5.65 -4.72
N LYS A 24 -8.40 6.44 -3.93
CA LYS A 24 -7.00 6.79 -4.18
C LYS A 24 -6.05 5.87 -3.42
N LEU A 25 -5.01 5.41 -4.11
CA LEU A 25 -3.97 4.58 -3.56
C LEU A 25 -2.72 5.40 -3.25
N LYS A 26 -2.30 5.38 -1.98
CA LYS A 26 -1.00 5.93 -1.54
C LYS A 26 -0.10 4.83 -1.02
N ILE A 27 1.09 4.71 -1.59
CA ILE A 27 2.08 3.70 -1.23
C ILE A 27 3.24 4.36 -0.48
N PHE A 28 3.50 3.91 0.74
CA PHE A 28 4.74 4.21 1.46
C PHE A 28 5.79 3.16 1.06
N PHE A 29 6.70 3.57 0.19
CA PHE A 29 7.70 2.73 -0.44
C PHE A 29 9.04 2.84 0.28
N GLY A 30 9.82 1.77 0.36
CA GLY A 30 11.15 1.83 0.97
C GLY A 30 12.07 0.70 0.56
N ALA A 31 13.36 0.88 0.87
CA ALA A 31 14.40 -0.09 0.52
C ALA A 31 14.22 -1.45 1.21
N CYS A 32 13.82 -1.45 2.48
CA CYS A 32 13.67 -2.68 3.26
C CYS A 32 12.90 -2.46 4.58
N ALA A 33 12.76 -3.52 5.37
CA ALA A 33 12.23 -3.45 6.73
C ALA A 33 13.09 -2.53 7.62
N GLY A 34 12.44 -1.81 8.53
CA GLY A 34 13.12 -0.94 9.50
C GLY A 34 13.32 0.53 9.09
N VAL A 35 13.13 0.88 7.80
CA VAL A 35 13.26 2.27 7.30
C VAL A 35 12.15 3.21 7.79
N GLY A 36 11.05 2.67 8.33
CA GLY A 36 10.00 3.49 8.98
C GLY A 36 8.67 3.62 8.22
N LYS A 37 8.43 2.84 7.15
CA LYS A 37 7.22 2.93 6.32
C LYS A 37 5.91 2.93 7.11
N THR A 38 5.69 1.94 7.97
CA THR A 38 4.49 1.85 8.81
C THR A 38 4.33 3.05 9.74
N TRP A 39 5.43 3.56 10.30
CA TRP A 39 5.39 4.75 11.15
C TRP A 39 4.99 5.99 10.34
N ALA A 40 5.57 6.18 9.14
CA ALA A 40 5.23 7.29 8.25
C ALA A 40 3.76 7.23 7.79
N MET A 41 3.26 6.04 7.46
CA MET A 41 1.86 5.78 7.13
C MET A 41 0.93 6.19 8.27
N LEU A 42 1.20 5.71 9.48
CA LEU A 42 0.41 6.02 10.67
C LEU A 42 0.48 7.51 11.05
N ALA A 43 1.66 8.13 10.93
CA ALA A 43 1.82 9.56 11.20
C ALA A 43 1.01 10.42 10.23
N GLN A 44 0.90 10.02 8.95
CA GLN A 44 0.00 10.66 8.00
C GLN A 44 -1.47 10.39 8.35
N ALA A 45 -1.82 9.16 8.70
CA ALA A 45 -3.17 8.76 9.07
C ALA A 45 -3.69 9.55 10.29
N GLN A 46 -2.87 9.74 11.32
CA GLN A 46 -3.22 10.54 12.50
C GLN A 46 -3.44 12.02 12.16
N ARG A 47 -2.66 12.59 11.23
CA ARG A 47 -2.90 13.96 10.74
C ARG A 47 -4.25 14.08 10.04
N LEU A 48 -4.60 13.14 9.18
CA LEU A 48 -5.89 13.13 8.48
C LEU A 48 -7.07 12.91 9.44
N ARG A 49 -6.91 12.01 10.41
CA ARG A 49 -7.89 11.81 11.48
C ARG A 49 -8.10 13.10 12.30
N ALA A 50 -7.02 13.81 12.64
CA ALA A 50 -7.11 15.09 13.35
C ALA A 50 -7.84 16.18 12.54
N GLN A 51 -7.89 16.05 11.21
CA GLN A 51 -8.67 16.90 10.30
C GLN A 51 -10.13 16.42 10.16
N GLY A 52 -10.53 15.35 10.86
CA GLY A 52 -11.89 14.81 10.85
C GLY A 52 -12.14 13.71 9.82
N LEU A 53 -11.11 13.21 9.12
CA LEU A 53 -11.28 12.11 8.17
C LEU A 53 -11.60 10.80 8.92
N ASP A 54 -12.54 10.01 8.38
CA ASP A 54 -12.84 8.67 8.89
C ASP A 54 -11.75 7.68 8.45
N VAL A 55 -10.82 7.41 9.36
CA VAL A 55 -9.66 6.53 9.13
C VAL A 55 -9.79 5.23 9.90
N VAL A 56 -9.63 4.11 9.19
CA VAL A 56 -9.68 2.75 9.74
C VAL A 56 -8.37 2.02 9.52
N ILE A 57 -7.97 1.25 10.53
CA ILE A 57 -6.92 0.24 10.39
C ILE A 57 -7.57 -1.07 9.92
N GLY A 58 -7.24 -1.49 8.70
CA GLY A 58 -7.53 -2.85 8.23
C GLY A 58 -6.44 -3.81 8.71
N VAL A 59 -5.19 -3.54 8.33
CA VAL A 59 -4.01 -4.29 8.78
C VAL A 59 -2.87 -3.32 9.04
N VAL A 60 -2.26 -3.40 10.22
CA VAL A 60 -1.04 -2.64 10.56
C VAL A 60 -0.11 -3.50 11.41
N GLU A 61 1.16 -3.54 11.00
CA GLU A 61 2.20 -4.33 11.67
C GLU A 61 3.18 -3.42 12.44
N THR A 62 2.95 -3.28 13.75
CA THR A 62 3.84 -2.49 14.62
C THR A 62 5.18 -3.19 14.86
N HIS A 63 5.17 -4.52 14.75
CA HIS A 63 6.27 -5.41 15.08
C HIS A 63 6.89 -5.14 16.46
N GLY A 64 6.05 -4.89 17.48
CA GLY A 64 6.49 -4.68 18.86
C GLY A 64 7.12 -3.32 19.16
N ARG A 65 7.19 -2.42 18.17
CA ARG A 65 7.74 -1.07 18.35
C ARG A 65 6.74 -0.18 19.08
N LYS A 66 7.06 0.19 20.32
CA LYS A 66 6.20 1.03 21.19
C LYS A 66 5.81 2.36 20.54
N GLU A 67 6.76 3.03 19.90
CA GLU A 67 6.51 4.32 19.22
C GLU A 67 5.52 4.19 18.05
N THR A 68 5.58 3.09 17.30
CA THR A 68 4.64 2.79 16.21
C THR A 68 3.27 2.39 16.78
N ALA A 69 3.26 1.59 17.86
CA ALA A 69 2.03 1.18 18.53
C ALA A 69 1.26 2.36 19.13
N ALA A 70 1.96 3.37 19.68
CA ALA A 70 1.33 4.58 20.19
C ALA A 70 0.57 5.36 19.10
N LEU A 71 0.97 5.26 17.83
CA LEU A 71 0.25 5.89 16.72
C LEU A 71 -1.05 5.13 16.34
N LEU A 72 -1.34 3.97 16.93
CA LEU A 72 -2.64 3.32 16.76
C LEU A 72 -3.71 3.96 17.65
N ASP A 73 -3.31 4.68 18.71
CA ASP A 73 -4.23 5.19 19.70
C ASP A 73 -5.26 6.14 19.09
N GLY A 74 -6.54 5.78 19.30
CA GLY A 74 -7.70 6.50 18.80
C GLY A 74 -8.05 6.29 17.32
N LEU A 75 -7.28 5.49 16.57
CA LEU A 75 -7.73 5.00 15.26
C LEU A 75 -8.69 3.83 15.46
N THR A 76 -9.73 3.76 14.63
CA THR A 76 -10.65 2.61 14.64
C THR A 76 -9.97 1.42 13.98
N ILE A 77 -9.99 0.26 14.65
CA ILE A 77 -9.40 -0.97 14.13
C ILE A 77 -10.52 -1.91 13.71
N LEU A 78 -10.48 -2.37 12.46
CA LEU A 78 -11.41 -3.38 11.96
C LEU A 78 -11.08 -4.74 12.61
N PRO A 79 -12.06 -5.44 13.22
CA PRO A 79 -11.83 -6.77 13.74
C PRO A 79 -11.42 -7.74 12.62
N PRO A 80 -10.35 -8.53 12.78
CA PRO A 80 -9.94 -9.49 11.75
C PRO A 80 -10.87 -10.70 11.72
N LYS A 81 -11.04 -11.26 10.53
CA LYS A 81 -11.77 -12.49 10.28
C LYS A 81 -10.93 -13.68 10.75
N ARG A 82 -11.55 -14.62 11.47
CA ARG A 82 -10.88 -15.82 11.96
C ARG A 82 -11.15 -16.98 10.99
N HIS A 83 -10.08 -17.54 10.44
CA HIS A 83 -10.13 -18.71 9.57
C HIS A 83 -9.51 -19.90 10.29
N SER A 84 -10.13 -21.08 10.18
CA SER A 84 -9.51 -22.33 10.62
C SER A 84 -8.85 -22.99 9.40
N HIS A 85 -7.53 -23.13 9.42
CA HIS A 85 -6.79 -23.81 8.37
C HIS A 85 -5.84 -24.84 8.98
N ARG A 86 -5.99 -26.12 8.61
CA ARG A 86 -5.18 -27.25 9.11
C ARG A 86 -5.08 -27.28 10.64
N GLY A 87 -6.18 -26.98 11.34
CA GLY A 87 -6.24 -26.98 12.81
C GLY A 87 -5.61 -25.76 13.50
N ARG A 88 -5.10 -24.77 12.74
CA ARG A 88 -4.63 -23.48 13.28
C ARG A 88 -5.64 -22.38 12.99
N GLN A 89 -5.86 -21.50 13.97
CA GLN A 89 -6.61 -20.26 13.77
C GLN A 89 -5.69 -19.22 13.13
N ILE A 90 -6.04 -18.78 11.93
CA ILE A 90 -5.39 -17.68 11.23
C ILE A 90 -6.30 -16.46 11.33
N ARG A 91 -5.72 -15.31 11.65
CA ARG A 91 -6.43 -14.02 11.65
C ARG A 91 -6.07 -13.33 10.35
N GLU A 92 -7.07 -12.99 9.55
CA GLU A 92 -6.89 -12.27 8.30
C GLU A 92 -7.75 -11.01 8.26
N PHE A 93 -7.42 -10.13 7.33
CA PHE A 93 -8.23 -8.95 7.05
C PHE A 93 -9.66 -9.33 6.66
N ASP A 94 -10.65 -8.63 7.21
CA ASP A 94 -12.06 -8.81 6.86
C ASP A 94 -12.47 -7.82 5.76
N LEU A 95 -12.19 -8.18 4.50
CA LEU A 95 -12.54 -7.36 3.33
C LEU A 95 -14.04 -7.07 3.26
N ASP A 96 -14.89 -8.07 3.54
CA ASP A 96 -16.34 -7.92 3.48
C ASP A 96 -16.82 -6.88 4.51
N ALA A 97 -16.29 -6.93 5.72
CA ALA A 97 -16.61 -5.95 6.77
C ALA A 97 -16.10 -4.54 6.42
N ALA A 98 -14.92 -4.42 5.79
CA ALA A 98 -14.39 -3.14 5.33
C ALA A 98 -15.28 -2.51 4.25
N LEU A 99 -15.69 -3.30 3.26
CA LEU A 99 -16.58 -2.88 2.18
C LEU A 99 -17.96 -2.48 2.69
N ALA A 100 -18.49 -3.19 3.68
CA ALA A 100 -19.76 -2.85 4.32
C ALA A 100 -19.66 -1.56 5.15
N ARG A 101 -18.52 -1.31 5.81
CA ARG A 101 -18.29 -0.11 6.64
C ARG A 101 -18.08 1.15 5.79
N ARG A 102 -17.47 1.03 4.61
CA ARG A 102 -17.12 2.16 3.71
C ARG A 102 -16.39 3.32 4.41
N PRO A 103 -15.20 3.08 5.01
CA PRO A 103 -14.38 4.19 5.51
C PRO A 103 -14.01 5.17 4.40
N ALA A 104 -13.70 6.41 4.78
CA ALA A 104 -13.06 7.34 3.84
C ALA A 104 -11.63 6.89 3.50
N LEU A 105 -10.88 6.40 4.50
CA LEU A 105 -9.52 5.87 4.34
C LEU A 105 -9.32 4.59 5.14
N ILE A 106 -8.70 3.59 4.53
CA ILE A 106 -8.25 2.37 5.22
C ILE A 106 -6.74 2.15 5.11
N LEU A 107 -6.11 1.76 6.22
CA LEU A 107 -4.69 1.43 6.31
C LEU A 107 -4.48 -0.07 6.12
N MET A 108 -3.68 -0.44 5.13
CA MET A 108 -3.42 -1.80 4.68
C MET A 108 -1.93 -2.04 4.55
N ASP A 109 -1.23 -2.37 5.63
CA ASP A 109 0.22 -2.63 5.62
C ASP A 109 0.58 -3.87 4.78
N GLU A 110 1.85 -4.00 4.40
CA GLU A 110 2.41 -5.12 3.64
C GLU A 110 1.66 -5.46 2.33
N LEU A 111 1.70 -4.56 1.35
CA LEU A 111 1.04 -4.71 0.04
C LEU A 111 1.29 -6.07 -0.65
N ALA A 112 2.50 -6.61 -0.46
CA ALA A 112 2.93 -7.86 -1.09
C ALA A 112 2.42 -9.12 -0.41
N HIS A 113 1.74 -9.01 0.74
CA HIS A 113 1.30 -10.16 1.54
C HIS A 113 0.46 -11.15 0.73
N SER A 114 0.70 -12.44 0.98
CA SER A 114 -0.10 -13.53 0.44
C SER A 114 -1.16 -13.93 1.46
N ASN A 115 -2.43 -13.75 1.09
CA ASN A 115 -3.54 -14.02 1.98
C ASN A 115 -3.64 -15.52 2.30
N ALA A 116 -4.20 -15.84 3.47
CA ALA A 116 -4.40 -17.22 3.88
C ALA A 116 -5.21 -18.04 2.85
N PRO A 117 -4.94 -19.35 2.71
CA PRO A 117 -5.73 -20.22 1.83
C PRO A 117 -7.23 -20.19 2.17
N GLY A 118 -8.07 -20.03 1.15
CA GLY A 118 -9.52 -19.88 1.31
C GLY A 118 -10.01 -18.44 1.47
N SER A 119 -9.10 -17.47 1.45
CA SER A 119 -9.45 -16.05 1.28
C SER A 119 -10.06 -15.80 -0.10
N ARG A 120 -10.87 -14.74 -0.23
CA ARG A 120 -11.50 -14.34 -1.50
C ARG A 120 -10.46 -14.08 -2.58
N HIS A 121 -9.33 -13.47 -2.20
CA HIS A 121 -8.22 -13.19 -3.09
C HIS A 121 -6.92 -13.78 -2.55
N PRO A 122 -6.03 -14.28 -3.41
CA PRO A 122 -4.74 -14.82 -2.98
C PRO A 122 -3.74 -13.76 -2.53
N LYS A 123 -3.87 -12.50 -2.97
CA LYS A 123 -2.91 -11.43 -2.65
C LYS A 123 -3.60 -10.21 -2.06
N ARG A 124 -2.98 -9.56 -1.08
CA ARG A 124 -3.51 -8.35 -0.43
C ARG A 124 -3.68 -7.18 -1.40
N TRP A 125 -2.82 -7.04 -2.41
CA TRP A 125 -2.99 -6.00 -3.43
C TRP A 125 -4.31 -6.14 -4.19
N GLN A 126 -4.87 -7.35 -4.30
CA GLN A 126 -6.19 -7.55 -4.89
C GLN A 126 -7.31 -7.12 -3.95
N ASP A 127 -7.15 -7.32 -2.63
CA ASP A 127 -8.13 -6.82 -1.66
C ASP A 127 -8.15 -5.28 -1.69
N ILE A 128 -6.97 -4.68 -1.85
CA ILE A 128 -6.81 -3.24 -2.03
C ILE A 128 -7.47 -2.78 -3.34
N GLU A 129 -7.30 -3.52 -4.43
CA GLU A 129 -7.98 -3.21 -5.70
C GLU A 129 -9.50 -3.15 -5.52
N GLU A 130 -10.10 -4.14 -4.85
CA GLU A 130 -11.54 -4.15 -4.58
C GLU A 130 -11.99 -2.99 -3.66
N LEU A 131 -11.17 -2.61 -2.67
CA LEU A 131 -11.43 -1.43 -1.84
C LEU A 131 -11.43 -0.13 -2.67
N LEU A 132 -10.45 0.03 -3.57
CA LEU A 132 -10.35 1.19 -4.46
C LEU A 132 -11.52 1.24 -5.43
N GLU A 133 -11.94 0.12 -6.01
CA GLU A 133 -13.13 0.02 -6.86
C GLU A 133 -14.42 0.41 -6.11
N ALA A 134 -14.47 0.14 -4.80
CA ALA A 134 -15.59 0.55 -3.94
C ALA A 134 -15.56 2.03 -3.52
N GLY A 135 -14.55 2.80 -3.97
CA GLY A 135 -14.40 4.22 -3.67
C GLY A 135 -13.72 4.53 -2.32
N ILE A 136 -13.05 3.54 -1.72
CA ILE A 136 -12.35 3.70 -0.44
C ILE A 136 -10.88 4.04 -0.71
N ASP A 137 -10.37 5.13 -0.13
CA ASP A 137 -8.94 5.45 -0.23
C ASP A 137 -8.12 4.44 0.59
N VAL A 138 -6.94 4.09 0.09
CA VAL A 138 -6.06 3.09 0.72
C VAL A 138 -4.66 3.64 0.91
N PHE A 139 -4.15 3.55 2.13
CA PHE A 139 -2.72 3.69 2.42
C PHE A 139 -2.11 2.32 2.64
N THR A 140 -0.97 2.07 2.01
CA THR A 140 -0.25 0.79 2.13
C THR A 140 1.25 0.98 2.24
N THR A 141 1.98 -0.08 2.58
CA THR A 141 3.45 -0.07 2.56
C THR A 141 4.02 -1.23 1.77
N VAL A 142 5.16 -1.00 1.11
CA VAL A 142 5.86 -2.05 0.36
C VAL A 142 7.36 -1.79 0.32
N ASN A 143 8.15 -2.87 0.30
CA ASN A 143 9.59 -2.80 0.06
C ASN A 143 9.92 -3.03 -1.42
N VAL A 144 11.04 -2.46 -1.88
CA VAL A 144 11.56 -2.63 -3.25
C VAL A 144 11.69 -4.10 -3.69
N GLN A 145 12.04 -4.99 -2.76
CA GLN A 145 12.24 -6.41 -3.02
C GLN A 145 10.99 -7.17 -3.48
N HIS A 146 9.81 -6.59 -3.28
CA HIS A 146 8.54 -7.23 -3.63
C HIS A 146 8.04 -6.83 -5.02
N LEU A 147 8.66 -5.86 -5.70
CA LEU A 147 8.29 -5.57 -7.08
C LEU A 147 8.79 -6.69 -8.00
N GLU A 148 7.90 -7.18 -8.87
CA GLU A 148 8.20 -8.32 -9.75
C GLU A 148 9.42 -8.04 -10.64
N SER A 149 9.49 -6.84 -11.24
CA SER A 149 10.61 -6.42 -12.10
C SER A 149 11.97 -6.37 -11.39
N LEU A 150 11.98 -6.24 -10.06
CA LEU A 150 13.20 -6.07 -9.26
C LEU A 150 13.58 -7.33 -8.48
N ASN A 151 12.77 -8.38 -8.54
CA ASN A 151 12.95 -9.60 -7.75
C ASN A 151 14.31 -10.26 -8.00
N ASP A 152 14.67 -10.47 -9.27
CA ASP A 152 15.91 -11.14 -9.67
C ASP A 152 17.15 -10.31 -9.29
N VAL A 153 17.08 -8.99 -9.46
CA VAL A 153 18.18 -8.08 -9.10
C VAL A 153 18.39 -8.09 -7.59
N VAL A 154 17.31 -8.01 -6.81
CA VAL A 154 17.38 -8.05 -5.35
C VAL A 154 17.85 -9.42 -4.85
N SER A 155 17.41 -10.51 -5.47
CA SER A 155 17.89 -11.86 -5.17
C SER A 155 19.40 -11.99 -5.44
N GLY A 156 19.89 -11.46 -6.56
CA GLY A 156 21.32 -11.44 -6.88
C GLY A 156 22.17 -10.64 -5.89
N VAL A 157 21.64 -9.53 -5.37
CA VAL A 157 22.31 -8.70 -4.35
C VAL A 157 22.29 -9.37 -2.98
N THR A 158 21.13 -9.87 -2.55
CA THR A 158 20.90 -10.29 -1.16
C THR A 158 21.11 -11.79 -0.92
N GLY A 159 21.11 -12.60 -1.97
CA GLY A 159 21.07 -14.06 -1.91
C GLY A 159 19.75 -14.63 -1.39
N ILE A 160 18.71 -13.81 -1.23
CA ILE A 160 17.41 -14.21 -0.70
C ILE A 160 16.36 -14.13 -1.80
N GLN A 161 15.70 -15.26 -2.04
CA GLN A 161 14.58 -15.34 -2.97
C GLN A 161 13.31 -14.80 -2.31
N VAL A 162 12.70 -13.78 -2.92
CA VAL A 162 11.44 -13.20 -2.45
C VAL A 162 10.28 -13.85 -3.17
N ARG A 163 9.40 -14.53 -2.43
CA ARG A 163 8.23 -15.23 -2.98
C ARG A 163 6.98 -14.38 -3.06
N GLU A 164 6.90 -13.37 -2.20
CA GLU A 164 5.75 -12.49 -2.12
C GLU A 164 6.00 -11.28 -2.99
N THR A 165 5.26 -11.17 -4.08
CA THR A 165 5.46 -10.12 -5.09
C THR A 165 4.21 -9.29 -5.33
N VAL A 166 4.42 -8.11 -5.93
CA VAL A 166 3.42 -7.16 -6.40
C VAL A 166 3.74 -6.83 -7.87
N PRO A 167 2.76 -6.92 -8.77
CA PRO A 167 2.94 -6.51 -10.16
C PRO A 167 3.30 -5.04 -10.28
N ASP A 168 4.31 -4.72 -11.09
CA ASP A 168 4.70 -3.35 -11.38
C ASP A 168 3.53 -2.46 -11.86
N PRO A 169 2.62 -2.92 -12.76
CA PRO A 169 1.48 -2.10 -13.18
C PRO A 169 0.57 -1.66 -12.02
N PHE A 170 0.42 -2.49 -10.98
CA PHE A 170 -0.36 -2.11 -9.81
C PHE A 170 0.34 -1.00 -9.00
N PHE A 171 1.66 -1.12 -8.81
CA PHE A 171 2.46 -0.09 -8.16
C PHE A 171 2.47 1.22 -8.97
N ASP A 172 2.57 1.12 -10.29
CA ASP A 172 2.58 2.26 -11.20
C ASP A 172 1.22 2.96 -11.32
N ALA A 173 0.13 2.24 -11.08
CA ALA A 173 -1.22 2.81 -11.06
C ALA A 173 -1.56 3.59 -9.78
N ALA A 174 -0.71 3.55 -8.74
CA ALA A 174 -0.96 4.31 -7.51
C ALA A 174 -1.09 5.81 -7.79
N ASP A 175 -1.89 6.54 -7.01
CA ASP A 175 -2.00 7.99 -7.12
C ASP A 175 -0.75 8.69 -6.57
N GLU A 176 -0.24 8.18 -5.44
CA GLU A 176 0.93 8.75 -4.76
C GLU A 176 1.87 7.65 -4.27
N VAL A 177 3.18 7.85 -4.48
CA VAL A 177 4.22 6.99 -3.92
C VAL A 177 5.17 7.87 -3.11
N VAL A 178 5.25 7.60 -1.81
CA VAL A 178 6.14 8.31 -0.88
C VAL A 178 7.32 7.40 -0.55
N LEU A 179 8.52 7.82 -0.96
CA LEU A 179 9.74 7.15 -0.58
C LEU A 179 10.08 7.45 0.89
N VAL A 180 10.16 6.39 1.70
CA VAL A 180 10.64 6.41 3.08
C VAL A 180 12.05 5.85 3.10
N ASP A 181 13.01 6.75 3.28
CA ASP A 181 14.43 6.48 3.18
C ASP A 181 15.14 6.60 4.54
N LEU A 182 16.18 5.79 4.73
CA LEU A 182 17.03 5.81 5.90
C LEU A 182 18.46 5.42 5.50
N PRO A 183 19.51 6.13 5.97
CA PRO A 183 20.88 5.75 5.72
C PRO A 183 21.18 4.30 6.16
N PRO A 184 22.00 3.54 5.40
CA PRO A 184 22.35 2.17 5.75
C PRO A 184 22.97 2.01 7.14
N ASP A 185 23.79 2.97 7.57
CA ASP A 185 24.45 2.91 8.89
C ASP A 185 23.42 3.08 10.01
N ASP A 186 22.46 4.00 9.87
CA ASP A 186 21.36 4.18 10.82
C ASP A 186 20.46 2.95 10.89
N LEU A 187 20.16 2.32 9.74
CA LEU A 187 19.36 1.11 9.71
C LEU A 187 20.06 -0.05 10.44
N ARG A 188 21.38 -0.19 10.26
CA ARG A 188 22.18 -1.17 11.00
C ARG A 188 22.21 -0.88 12.49
N GLN A 189 22.32 0.39 12.88
CA GLN A 189 22.22 0.78 14.28
C GLN A 189 20.85 0.37 14.86
N ARG A 190 19.75 0.64 14.14
CA ARG A 190 18.41 0.21 14.57
C ARG A 190 18.29 -1.31 14.72
N LEU A 191 18.92 -2.08 13.82
CA LEU A 191 18.96 -3.54 13.95
C LEU A 191 19.70 -3.97 15.22
N ASN A 192 20.88 -3.40 15.48
CA ASN A 192 21.69 -3.68 16.68
C ASN A 192 20.94 -3.31 17.98
N GLU A 193 20.10 -2.28 17.93
CA GLU A 193 19.25 -1.84 19.04
C GLU A 193 17.96 -2.68 19.19
N GLY A 194 17.74 -3.70 18.34
CA GLY A 194 16.52 -4.51 18.35
C GLY A 194 15.26 -3.78 17.88
N LYS A 195 15.41 -2.64 17.19
CA LYS A 195 14.30 -1.80 16.68
C LYS A 195 13.84 -2.20 15.28
N VAL A 196 14.41 -3.27 14.71
CA VAL A 196 14.01 -3.87 13.43
C VAL A 196 13.62 -5.31 13.70
N TYR A 197 12.35 -5.61 13.51
CA TYR A 197 11.83 -6.96 13.65
C TYR A 197 11.83 -7.67 12.30
N ILE A 198 12.19 -8.95 12.32
CA ILE A 198 12.24 -9.79 11.13
C ILE A 198 11.62 -11.14 11.51
N ALA A 199 10.38 -11.36 11.09
CA ALA A 199 9.67 -12.60 11.39
C ALA A 199 10.26 -13.78 10.61
N GLY A 200 10.49 -14.91 11.28
CA GLY A 200 10.61 -16.22 10.64
C GLY A 200 11.87 -16.47 9.79
N GLN A 201 12.84 -15.56 9.76
CA GLN A 201 14.12 -15.79 9.07
C GLN A 201 15.18 -16.31 10.04
N ALA A 202 16.06 -17.20 9.54
CA ALA A 202 17.22 -17.64 10.29
C ALA A 202 18.15 -16.44 10.56
N GLU A 203 18.71 -16.34 11.76
CA GLU A 203 19.59 -15.25 12.20
C GLU A 203 20.72 -14.97 11.20
N ARG A 204 21.28 -16.01 10.57
CA ARG A 204 22.29 -15.88 9.51
C ARG A 204 21.78 -15.23 8.22
N ALA A 205 20.52 -15.49 7.83
CA ALA A 205 19.93 -14.87 6.64
C ALA A 205 19.68 -13.38 6.88
N ILE A 206 19.32 -13.02 8.12
CA ILE A 206 19.18 -11.64 8.58
C ILE A 206 20.53 -10.92 8.51
N GLU A 207 21.57 -11.48 9.14
CA GLU A 207 22.91 -10.89 9.10
C GLU A 207 23.43 -10.69 7.68
N HIS A 208 23.13 -11.62 6.78
CA HIS A 208 23.49 -11.50 5.37
C HIS A 208 22.73 -10.37 4.68
N PHE A 209 21.41 -10.30 4.84
CA PHE A 209 20.56 -9.28 4.23
C PHE A 209 20.96 -7.86 4.67
N PHE A 210 21.25 -7.66 5.96
CA PHE A 210 21.57 -6.36 6.54
C PHE A 210 23.06 -5.96 6.45
N ARG A 211 23.83 -6.60 5.56
CA ARG A 211 25.17 -6.13 5.21
C ARG A 211 25.09 -4.76 4.55
N LYS A 212 26.04 -3.87 4.87
CA LYS A 212 26.09 -2.49 4.35
C LYS A 212 25.98 -2.42 2.82
N GLY A 213 26.68 -3.29 2.10
CA GLY A 213 26.61 -3.34 0.63
C GLY A 213 25.20 -3.63 0.11
N ASN A 214 24.52 -4.61 0.71
CA ASN A 214 23.15 -4.98 0.34
C ASN A 214 22.17 -3.82 0.60
N LEU A 215 22.30 -3.17 1.76
CA LEU A 215 21.45 -2.03 2.11
C LEU A 215 21.67 -0.82 1.19
N ILE A 216 22.91 -0.57 0.76
CA ILE A 216 23.22 0.47 -0.24
C ILE A 216 22.53 0.15 -1.57
N ALA A 217 22.68 -1.09 -2.05
CA ALA A 217 22.08 -1.51 -3.31
C ALA A 217 20.54 -1.47 -3.27
N LEU A 218 19.91 -1.94 -2.19
CA LEU A 218 18.45 -1.85 -2.03
C LEU A 218 17.96 -0.40 -1.99
N ARG A 219 18.72 0.50 -1.33
CA ARG A 219 18.41 1.93 -1.29
C ARG A 219 18.52 2.57 -2.68
N GLU A 220 19.57 2.24 -3.43
CA GLU A 220 19.74 2.67 -4.81
C GLU A 220 18.55 2.22 -5.68
N LEU A 221 18.16 0.93 -5.60
CA LEU A 221 17.02 0.40 -6.35
C LEU A 221 15.71 1.12 -5.99
N ALA A 222 15.48 1.41 -4.71
CA ALA A 222 14.29 2.13 -4.28
C ALA A 222 14.25 3.58 -4.79
N LEU A 223 15.38 4.28 -4.72
CA LEU A 223 15.53 5.64 -5.26
C LEU A 223 15.31 5.67 -6.77
N ARG A 224 15.96 4.76 -7.49
CA ARG A 224 15.85 4.66 -8.96
C ARG A 224 14.43 4.35 -9.39
N ARG A 225 13.78 3.37 -8.76
CA ARG A 225 12.38 3.03 -9.08
C ARG A 225 11.41 4.19 -8.83
N THR A 226 11.66 4.98 -7.79
CA THR A 226 10.88 6.20 -7.51
C THR A 226 11.12 7.26 -8.58
N ALA A 227 12.37 7.44 -9.02
CA ALA A 227 12.71 8.36 -10.10
C ALA A 227 12.08 7.95 -11.44
N ASP A 228 12.16 6.67 -11.82
CA ASP A 228 11.58 6.14 -13.05
C ASP A 228 10.07 6.43 -13.13
N ARG A 229 9.36 6.27 -12.00
CA ARG A 229 7.94 6.60 -11.88
C ARG A 229 7.66 8.09 -12.08
N VAL A 230 8.45 8.98 -11.45
CA VAL A 230 8.29 10.43 -11.61
C VAL A 230 8.50 10.84 -13.07
N ASP A 231 9.46 10.22 -13.75
CA ASP A 231 9.70 10.43 -15.18
C ASP A 231 8.50 10.00 -16.03
N ASP A 232 7.85 8.87 -15.71
CA ASP A 232 6.62 8.43 -16.39
C ASP A 232 5.45 9.38 -16.17
N GLN A 233 5.27 9.90 -14.95
CA GLN A 233 4.25 10.92 -14.67
C GLN A 233 4.51 12.20 -15.48
N MET A 234 5.77 12.65 -15.55
CA MET A 234 6.17 13.80 -16.37
C MET A 234 5.93 13.56 -17.87
N ARG A 235 6.20 12.33 -18.37
CA ARG A 235 5.90 11.94 -19.74
C ARG A 235 4.39 11.97 -20.02
N ALA A 236 3.59 11.40 -19.14
CA ALA A 236 2.13 11.37 -19.27
C ALA A 236 1.52 12.79 -19.29
N TRP A 237 1.99 13.66 -18.39
CA TRP A 237 1.59 15.07 -18.35
C TRP A 237 1.97 15.82 -19.62
N ARG A 238 3.19 15.63 -20.13
CA ARG A 238 3.65 16.25 -21.39
C ARG A 238 2.90 15.74 -22.63
N ALA A 239 2.37 14.53 -22.60
CA ALA A 239 1.59 13.96 -23.70
C ALA A 239 0.15 14.50 -23.77
N HIS A 240 -0.38 15.04 -22.66
CA HIS A 240 -1.72 15.63 -22.58
C HIS A 240 -1.68 17.09 -22.06
N PRO A 241 -0.98 18.02 -22.75
CA PRO A 241 -0.74 19.37 -22.23
C PRO A 241 -1.97 20.32 -22.29
N GLY A 242 -3.21 19.82 -22.19
CA GLY A 242 -4.41 20.64 -22.44
C GLY A 242 -5.75 20.18 -21.86
N GLU A 243 -5.81 19.16 -20.99
CA GLU A 243 -7.09 18.74 -20.37
C GLU A 243 -7.41 19.40 -19.02
N GLU A 244 -6.48 20.17 -18.45
CA GLU A 244 -6.81 21.05 -17.34
C GLU A 244 -7.42 22.35 -17.87
N LYS A 245 -8.76 22.39 -17.95
CA LYS A 245 -9.48 23.66 -17.84
C LYS A 245 -9.09 24.28 -16.51
N VAL A 246 -8.14 25.21 -16.56
CA VAL A 246 -7.87 26.16 -15.48
C VAL A 246 -9.19 26.85 -15.19
N TRP A 247 -9.85 26.44 -14.11
CA TRP A 247 -10.97 27.18 -13.55
C TRP A 247 -10.40 28.50 -13.05
N HIS A 248 -10.53 29.54 -13.88
CA HIS A 248 -10.28 30.91 -13.45
C HIS A 248 -11.35 31.29 -12.42
N THR A 249 -11.00 31.25 -11.14
CA THR A 249 -11.72 32.02 -10.14
C THR A 249 -11.39 33.49 -10.39
N ARG A 250 -12.43 34.27 -10.66
CA ARG A 250 -12.38 35.73 -10.79
C ARG A 250 -11.87 36.35 -9.49
N ASP A 251 -10.96 37.29 -9.62
CA ASP A 251 -10.87 38.52 -8.81
C ASP A 251 -10.61 39.70 -9.76
#